data_AF-A0A2G6KEV0-F1
#
_entry.id   AF-A0A2G6KEV0-F1
#
_cell.length_a   1.000
_cell.length_b   1.000
_cell.length_c   1.000
_cell.angle_alpha   90.00
_cell.angle_beta   90.00
_cell.angle_gamma   90.00
#
_symmetry.space_group_name_H-M   'P 1'
#
loop_
_entity.id
_entity.type
_entity.pdbx_description
1 polymer ?
#
loop_
_entity_poly.entity_id
_entity_poly.type
_entity_poly.pdbx_seq_one_letter_code
_entity_poly.pdbx_strand_id
1 'polypeptide(L)'
;MLEWFVAAVMKREFDSSATWGNRFKHSGMGGDYDVIACVENHLVYIEVKSSPPKHIEQSDIQAFMDRVCALRPNAAIFLEDTHLRMQDKLAEMFIDEMWRRYGEHADQAYPLRRLRGEIFSIQKHIFLANTKPDLITNLEVCLTHFLCQDLEGPLSECSCSST
;
A
#
# COMPACT_ATOMS: atom_id res chain seq x y z
N MET A 1 -2.55 6.60 16.85
CA MET A 1 -1.29 6.39 17.60
C MET A 1 -0.25 5.62 16.77
N LEU A 2 -0.65 4.56 16.04
CA LEU A 2 0.26 3.80 15.18
C LEU A 2 0.73 4.57 13.94
N GLU A 3 -0.14 5.35 13.29
CA GLU A 3 0.23 6.20 12.13
C GLU A 3 1.41 7.14 12.44
N TRP A 4 1.37 7.84 13.57
CA TRP A 4 2.47 8.68 14.04
C TRP A 4 3.76 7.88 14.21
N PHE A 5 3.68 6.67 14.76
CA PHE A 5 4.85 5.80 14.97
C PHE A 5 5.44 5.36 13.62
N VAL A 6 4.60 4.95 12.67
CA VAL A 6 5.04 4.61 11.31
C VAL A 6 5.70 5.81 10.64
N ALA A 7 5.11 7.00 10.71
CA ALA A 7 5.72 8.22 10.18
C ALA A 7 7.06 8.57 10.87
N ALA A 8 7.19 8.30 12.17
CA ALA A 8 8.44 8.48 12.89
C ALA A 8 9.50 7.46 12.46
N VAL A 9 9.12 6.20 12.21
CA VAL A 9 10.00 5.16 11.66
C VAL A 9 10.49 5.55 10.26
N MET A 10 9.59 6.01 9.37
CA MET A 10 9.98 6.52 8.05
C MET A 10 11.04 7.61 8.13
N LYS A 11 10.91 8.55 9.08
CA LYS A 11 11.90 9.61 9.30
C LYS A 11 13.24 9.13 9.81
N ARG A 12 13.22 8.21 10.78
CA ARG A 12 14.42 7.85 11.55
C ARG A 12 15.23 6.74 10.89
N GLU A 13 14.54 5.77 10.31
CA GLU A 13 15.17 4.55 9.80
C GLU A 13 15.35 4.59 8.28
N PHE A 14 14.54 5.38 7.57
CA PHE A 14 14.57 5.49 6.10
C PHE A 14 14.95 6.89 5.60
N ASP A 15 15.38 7.80 6.49
CA ASP A 15 15.71 9.20 6.21
C ASP A 15 14.67 9.94 5.33
N SER A 16 13.40 9.56 5.51
CA SER A 16 12.30 10.00 4.66
C SER A 16 11.48 11.11 5.31
N SER A 17 11.20 12.17 4.55
CA SER A 17 10.20 13.16 4.98
C SER A 17 8.82 12.50 5.06
N ALA A 18 8.22 12.44 6.25
CA ALA A 18 6.91 11.83 6.45
C ALA A 18 5.92 12.67 7.27
N THR A 19 4.64 12.53 6.99
CA THR A 19 3.51 13.17 7.68
C THR A 19 2.42 12.12 7.96
N TRP A 20 1.53 12.39 8.90
CA TRP A 20 0.45 11.46 9.27
C TRP A 20 -0.87 12.20 9.50
N GLY A 21 -2.00 11.49 9.37
CA GLY A 21 -3.34 12.04 9.58
C GLY A 21 -3.70 13.16 8.58
N ASN A 22 -3.29 13.00 7.32
CA ASN A 22 -3.36 14.06 6.32
C ASN A 22 -4.76 14.16 5.73
N ARG A 23 -5.31 15.39 5.68
CA ARG A 23 -6.56 15.70 4.99
C ARG A 23 -6.33 16.66 3.85
N PHE A 24 -6.61 16.22 2.63
CA PHE A 24 -6.60 17.09 1.46
C PHE A 24 -7.96 17.74 1.26
N LYS A 25 -7.97 19.06 1.05
CA LYS A 25 -9.20 19.76 0.67
C LYS A 25 -9.51 19.43 -0.79
N HIS A 26 -10.76 19.12 -1.10
CA HIS A 26 -11.26 18.84 -2.46
C HIS A 26 -10.78 17.53 -3.12
N SER A 27 -10.30 16.53 -2.36
CA SER A 27 -10.31 15.18 -2.89
C SER A 27 -11.78 14.77 -3.05
N GLY A 28 -12.22 14.46 -4.27
CA GLY A 28 -13.60 14.02 -4.54
C GLY A 28 -14.01 12.74 -3.82
N MET A 29 -13.07 12.11 -3.10
CA MET A 29 -13.27 10.98 -2.20
C MET A 29 -12.91 11.44 -0.79
N GLY A 30 -13.82 11.21 0.16
CA GLY A 30 -13.59 11.51 1.57
C GLY A 30 -12.57 10.56 2.20
N GLY A 31 -11.98 10.99 3.31
CA GLY A 31 -11.10 10.17 4.15
C GLY A 31 -9.76 10.84 4.44
N ASP A 32 -9.15 10.39 5.52
CA ASP A 32 -7.82 10.82 5.94
C ASP A 32 -6.78 9.87 5.30
N TYR A 33 -5.61 10.40 4.96
CA TYR A 33 -4.46 9.61 4.53
C TYR A 33 -3.55 9.39 5.73
N ASP A 34 -3.51 8.15 6.20
CA ASP A 34 -2.82 7.72 7.40
C ASP A 34 -1.37 8.17 7.47
N VAL A 35 -0.52 7.79 6.51
CA VAL A 35 0.87 8.24 6.42
C VAL A 35 1.25 8.54 4.97
N ILE A 36 1.88 9.69 4.75
CA ILE A 36 2.48 10.07 3.47
C ILE A 36 3.96 10.34 3.70
N ALA A 37 4.80 9.71 2.88
CA ALA A 37 6.24 9.81 2.94
C ALA A 37 6.84 10.13 1.56
N CYS A 38 8.02 10.75 1.57
CA CYS A 38 8.84 10.99 0.38
C CYS A 38 10.12 10.15 0.51
N VAL A 39 10.21 9.04 -0.24
CA VAL A 39 11.33 8.10 -0.20
C VAL A 39 12.09 8.22 -1.52
N GLU A 40 13.34 8.68 -1.50
CA GLU A 40 14.15 8.89 -2.72
C GLU A 40 13.40 9.68 -3.81
N ASN A 41 12.71 10.77 -3.44
CA ASN A 41 11.84 11.60 -4.29
C ASN A 41 10.55 10.94 -4.82
N HIS A 42 10.21 9.74 -4.33
CA HIS A 42 8.97 9.05 -4.67
C HIS A 42 7.91 9.26 -3.58
N LEU A 43 6.67 9.53 -4.01
CA LEU A 43 5.53 9.65 -3.12
C LEU A 43 5.10 8.25 -2.66
N VAL A 44 5.22 8.00 -1.36
CA VAL A 44 4.79 6.74 -0.73
C VAL A 44 3.60 7.00 0.17
N TYR A 45 2.55 6.20 0.02
CA TYR A 45 1.37 6.21 0.87
C TYR A 45 1.31 4.92 1.69
N ILE A 46 1.06 5.02 2.99
CA ILE A 46 0.88 3.88 3.88
C ILE A 46 -0.47 4.03 4.58
N GLU A 47 -1.39 3.10 4.34
CA GLU A 47 -2.61 2.90 5.13
C GLU A 47 -2.27 1.98 6.30
N VAL A 48 -2.65 2.38 7.50
CA VAL A 48 -2.31 1.70 8.74
C VAL A 48 -3.58 1.20 9.41
N LYS A 49 -3.70 -0.12 9.56
CA LYS A 49 -4.81 -0.74 10.27
C LYS A 49 -4.33 -1.43 11.55
N SER A 50 -4.88 -1.01 12.68
CA SER A 50 -4.59 -1.62 13.99
C SER A 50 -5.57 -2.74 14.37
N SER A 51 -6.63 -2.95 13.60
CA SER A 51 -7.60 -4.02 13.81
C SER A 51 -7.07 -5.34 13.25
N PRO A 52 -7.26 -6.49 13.93
CA PRO A 52 -6.87 -7.80 13.42
C PRO A 52 -7.52 -8.12 12.05
N PRO A 53 -7.00 -9.08 11.26
CA PRO A 53 -7.42 -9.24 9.87
C PRO A 53 -8.90 -9.62 9.80
N LYS A 54 -9.39 -10.37 10.79
CA LYS A 54 -10.79 -10.78 10.93
C LYS A 54 -11.78 -9.61 11.01
N HIS A 55 -11.35 -8.41 11.42
CA HIS A 55 -12.19 -7.21 11.50
C HIS A 55 -12.02 -6.26 10.31
N ILE A 56 -11.06 -6.52 9.43
CA ILE A 56 -10.95 -5.80 8.17
C ILE A 56 -12.07 -6.27 7.24
N GLU A 57 -12.81 -5.33 6.67
CA GLU A 57 -13.89 -5.60 5.73
C GLU A 57 -13.45 -5.29 4.29
N GLN A 58 -14.17 -5.81 3.30
CA GLN A 58 -13.88 -5.52 1.88
C GLN A 58 -13.91 -4.02 1.58
N SER A 59 -14.77 -3.27 2.28
CA SER A 59 -14.86 -1.81 2.18
C SER A 59 -13.58 -1.10 2.60
N ASP A 60 -12.77 -1.67 3.50
CA ASP A 60 -11.46 -1.11 3.85
C ASP A 60 -10.49 -1.21 2.67
N ILE A 61 -10.49 -2.34 1.98
CA ILE A 61 -9.65 -2.56 0.79
C ILE A 61 -10.10 -1.66 -0.36
N GLN A 62 -11.42 -1.53 -0.57
CA GLN A 62 -11.99 -0.60 -1.53
C GLN A 62 -11.57 0.84 -1.25
N ALA A 63 -11.71 1.29 0.01
CA ALA A 63 -11.35 2.65 0.40
C ALA A 63 -9.84 2.93 0.27
N PHE A 64 -8.99 1.95 0.60
CA PHE A 64 -7.55 2.03 0.35
C PHE A 64 -7.26 2.18 -1.14
N MET A 65 -7.79 1.30 -1.98
CA MET A 65 -7.55 1.32 -3.42
C MET A 65 -8.11 2.59 -4.08
N ASP A 66 -9.24 3.10 -3.60
CA ASP A 66 -9.75 4.42 -4.00
C ASP A 66 -8.72 5.50 -3.68
N ARG A 67 -8.22 5.58 -2.44
CA ARG A 67 -7.18 6.55 -2.05
C ARG A 67 -5.91 6.42 -2.90
N VAL A 68 -5.48 5.20 -3.24
CA VAL A 68 -4.37 4.95 -4.18
C VAL A 68 -4.69 5.53 -5.56
N CYS A 69 -5.89 5.31 -6.10
CA CYS A 69 -6.30 5.87 -7.38
C CYS A 69 -6.34 7.41 -7.40
N ALA A 70 -6.81 8.08 -6.33
CA ALA A 70 -6.82 9.54 -6.31
C ALA A 70 -5.46 10.17 -6.02
N LEU A 71 -4.69 9.60 -5.10
CA LEU A 71 -3.38 10.15 -4.73
C LEU A 71 -2.31 9.83 -5.77
N ARG A 72 -2.48 8.72 -6.51
CA ARG A 72 -1.52 8.18 -7.48
C ARG A 72 -0.08 8.15 -6.92
N PRO A 73 0.13 7.54 -5.73
CA PRO A 73 1.46 7.46 -5.17
C PRO A 73 2.34 6.56 -6.05
N ASN A 74 3.65 6.79 -6.00
CA ASN A 74 4.61 5.89 -6.64
C ASN A 74 4.61 4.51 -5.98
N ALA A 75 4.40 4.44 -4.66
CA ALA A 75 4.17 3.20 -3.94
C ALA A 75 3.08 3.34 -2.87
N ALA A 76 2.29 2.29 -2.67
CA ALA A 76 1.25 2.23 -1.65
C ALA A 76 1.40 0.96 -0.80
N ILE A 77 1.30 1.09 0.52
CA ILE A 77 1.43 -0.03 1.46
C ILE A 77 0.18 -0.09 2.34
N PHE A 78 -0.54 -1.19 2.30
CA PHE A 78 -1.55 -1.54 3.30
C PHE A 78 -0.85 -2.30 4.43
N LEU A 79 -0.71 -1.64 5.58
CA LEU A 79 0.06 -2.11 6.72
C LEU A 79 -0.85 -2.51 7.88
N GLU A 80 -0.86 -3.80 8.21
CA GLU A 80 -1.68 -4.34 9.30
C GLU A 80 -0.85 -4.61 10.57
N ASP A 81 -1.31 -4.12 11.74
CA ASP A 81 -0.65 -4.38 13.02
C ASP A 81 -1.08 -5.71 13.62
N THR A 82 -0.53 -6.80 13.08
CA THR A 82 -0.93 -8.16 13.46
C THR A 82 0.22 -9.14 13.49
N HIS A 83 0.07 -10.15 14.36
CA HIS A 83 0.86 -11.39 14.32
C HIS A 83 0.13 -12.52 13.57
N LEU A 84 -1.11 -12.28 13.12
CA LEU A 84 -1.92 -13.30 12.45
C LEU A 84 -1.52 -13.40 10.97
N ARG A 85 -1.82 -14.56 10.38
CA ARG A 85 -1.63 -14.77 8.95
C ARG A 85 -2.64 -13.92 8.18
N MET A 86 -2.14 -13.13 7.24
CA MET A 86 -2.92 -12.26 6.36
C MET A 86 -3.36 -12.98 5.09
N GLN A 87 -2.63 -14.02 4.68
CA GLN A 87 -2.87 -14.77 3.44
C GLN A 87 -4.33 -15.20 3.29
N ASP A 88 -4.92 -15.78 4.32
CA ASP A 88 -6.20 -16.48 4.19
C ASP A 88 -7.41 -15.51 4.12
N LYS A 89 -7.19 -14.20 4.26
CA LYS A 89 -8.29 -13.23 4.24
C LYS A 89 -7.94 -11.96 3.49
N LEU A 90 -6.88 -11.25 3.89
CA LEU A 90 -6.54 -9.97 3.27
C LEU A 90 -6.05 -10.17 1.84
N ALA A 91 -5.23 -11.19 1.60
CA ALA A 91 -4.78 -11.48 0.24
C ALA A 91 -5.97 -11.79 -0.69
N GLU A 92 -6.94 -12.59 -0.24
CA GLU A 92 -8.17 -12.87 -0.98
C GLU A 92 -9.00 -11.61 -1.23
N MET A 93 -9.20 -10.76 -0.21
CA MET A 93 -9.92 -9.48 -0.36
C MET A 93 -9.24 -8.53 -1.37
N PHE A 94 -7.91 -8.53 -1.44
CA PHE A 94 -7.16 -7.78 -2.45
C PHE A 94 -7.36 -8.36 -3.86
N ILE A 95 -7.37 -9.69 -4.00
CA ILE A 95 -7.67 -10.37 -5.27
C ILE A 95 -9.09 -10.02 -5.72
N ASP A 96 -10.08 -10.16 -4.83
CA ASP A 96 -11.48 -9.81 -5.11
C ASP A 96 -11.61 -8.35 -5.53
N GLU A 97 -10.86 -7.44 -4.92
CA GLU A 97 -10.86 -6.03 -5.30
C GLU A 97 -10.23 -5.79 -6.69
N MET A 98 -9.17 -6.51 -7.04
CA MET A 98 -8.60 -6.45 -8.39
C MET A 98 -9.61 -6.95 -9.42
N TRP A 99 -10.28 -8.07 -9.15
CA TRP A 99 -11.35 -8.61 -9.99
C TRP A 99 -12.51 -7.62 -10.15
N ARG A 100 -12.94 -6.99 -9.06
CA ARG A 100 -14.01 -5.99 -9.08
C ARG A 100 -13.66 -4.78 -9.94
N ARG A 101 -12.40 -4.32 -9.92
CA ARG A 101 -11.95 -3.14 -10.67
C ARG A 101 -11.59 -3.43 -12.13
N TYR A 102 -11.03 -4.60 -12.41
CA TYR A 102 -10.39 -4.91 -13.70
C TYR A 102 -10.98 -6.13 -14.43
N GLY A 103 -11.95 -6.82 -13.84
CA GLY A 103 -12.64 -7.96 -14.44
C GLY A 103 -11.71 -9.12 -14.78
N GLU A 104 -11.98 -9.79 -15.90
CA GLU A 104 -11.28 -11.00 -16.35
C GLU A 104 -9.75 -10.86 -16.54
N HIS A 105 -9.26 -9.62 -16.64
CA HIS A 105 -7.83 -9.35 -16.82
C HIS A 105 -7.08 -9.19 -15.50
N ALA A 106 -7.79 -9.18 -14.36
CA ALA A 106 -7.21 -8.91 -13.04
C ALA A 106 -6.03 -9.84 -12.71
N ASP A 107 -6.18 -11.14 -12.90
CA ASP A 107 -5.14 -12.12 -12.55
C ASP A 107 -3.86 -11.97 -13.38
N GLN A 108 -3.98 -11.50 -14.63
CA GLN A 108 -2.85 -11.35 -15.54
C GLN A 108 -2.17 -9.99 -15.36
N ALA A 109 -2.96 -8.92 -15.26
CA ALA A 109 -2.46 -7.56 -15.18
C ALA A 109 -2.08 -7.14 -13.76
N TYR A 110 -2.75 -7.69 -12.74
CA TYR A 110 -2.60 -7.32 -11.33
C TYR A 110 -2.41 -8.56 -10.41
N PRO A 111 -1.51 -9.50 -10.74
CA PRO A 111 -1.32 -10.69 -9.91
C PRO A 111 -0.79 -10.31 -8.53
N LEU A 112 -1.44 -10.84 -7.47
CA LEU A 112 -0.93 -10.75 -6.11
C LEU A 112 0.21 -11.75 -5.92
N ARG A 113 1.43 -11.26 -5.71
CA ARG A 113 2.64 -12.07 -5.56
C ARG A 113 3.21 -11.96 -4.16
N ARG A 114 3.48 -13.09 -3.52
CA ARG A 114 4.23 -13.11 -2.25
C ARG A 114 5.69 -12.76 -2.49
N LEU A 115 6.21 -11.80 -1.74
CA LEU A 115 7.61 -11.39 -1.78
C LEU A 115 8.44 -12.12 -0.70
N ARG A 116 8.01 -12.01 0.56
CA ARG A 116 8.70 -12.62 1.71
C ARG A 116 7.74 -12.74 2.89
N GLY A 117 7.67 -13.91 3.52
CA GLY A 117 6.79 -14.10 4.67
C GLY A 117 5.37 -13.63 4.33
N GLU A 118 4.74 -12.82 5.19
CA GLU A 118 3.42 -12.23 4.96
C GLU A 118 3.45 -10.90 4.18
N ILE A 119 4.47 -10.67 3.33
CA ILE A 119 4.54 -9.51 2.45
C ILE A 119 4.14 -9.92 1.04
N PHE A 120 3.18 -9.20 0.47
CA PHE A 120 2.66 -9.41 -0.88
C PHE A 120 2.74 -8.12 -1.68
N SER A 121 2.73 -8.24 -3.00
CA SER A 121 2.79 -7.12 -3.94
C SER A 121 1.83 -7.32 -5.12
N ILE A 122 1.32 -6.20 -5.64
CA ILE A 122 0.57 -6.08 -6.90
C ILE A 122 1.29 -5.03 -7.75
N GLN A 123 1.56 -5.37 -9.00
CA GLN A 123 2.22 -4.48 -9.98
C GLN A 123 3.50 -3.77 -9.46
N LYS A 124 4.21 -4.41 -8.52
CA LYS A 124 5.48 -3.93 -7.93
C LYS A 124 5.40 -2.64 -7.12
N HIS A 125 4.22 -2.03 -6.96
CA HIS A 125 4.07 -0.73 -6.29
C HIS A 125 2.93 -0.68 -5.26
N ILE A 126 2.04 -1.67 -5.24
CA ILE A 126 1.04 -1.83 -4.17
C ILE A 126 1.45 -3.01 -3.32
N PHE A 127 1.51 -2.83 -2.00
CA PHE A 127 1.97 -3.83 -1.07
C PHE A 127 0.94 -4.10 0.03
N LEU A 128 0.88 -5.36 0.45
CA LEU A 128 0.23 -5.80 1.68
C LEU A 128 1.32 -6.31 2.61
N ALA A 129 1.45 -5.72 3.79
CA ALA A 129 2.45 -6.07 4.78
C ALA A 129 1.89 -5.99 6.20
N ASN A 130 2.55 -6.65 7.14
CA ASN A 130 2.24 -6.53 8.56
C ASN A 130 3.37 -5.82 9.32
N THR A 131 3.07 -5.35 10.52
CA THR A 131 4.07 -4.72 11.42
C THR A 131 4.98 -5.73 12.12
N LYS A 132 4.67 -7.03 12.04
CA LYS A 132 5.34 -8.09 12.82
C LYS A 132 6.01 -9.14 11.91
N PRO A 133 7.09 -9.79 12.38
CA PRO A 133 7.76 -9.59 13.66
C PRO A 133 8.53 -8.27 13.76
N ASP A 134 8.84 -7.65 12.61
CA ASP A 134 9.64 -6.44 12.53
C ASP A 134 9.11 -5.48 11.45
N LEU A 135 8.58 -4.35 11.90
CA LEU A 135 8.05 -3.30 11.05
C LEU A 135 9.11 -2.73 10.10
N ILE A 136 10.32 -2.47 10.61
CA ILE A 136 11.38 -1.81 9.84
C ILE A 136 11.78 -2.73 8.70
N THR A 137 12.10 -4.00 9.01
CA THR A 137 12.49 -4.97 7.99
C THR A 137 11.36 -5.24 6.98
N ASN A 138 10.10 -5.15 7.37
CA ASN A 138 8.97 -5.35 6.43
C ASN A 138 8.76 -4.14 5.51
N LEU A 139 8.88 -2.92 6.03
CA LEU A 139 8.87 -1.71 5.21
C LEU A 139 10.07 -1.68 4.25
N GLU A 140 11.26 -2.05 4.72
CA GLU A 140 12.48 -2.14 3.91
C GLU A 140 12.29 -3.07 2.70
N VAL A 141 11.68 -4.24 2.87
CA VAL A 141 11.37 -5.13 1.75
C VAL A 141 10.46 -4.47 0.73
N CYS A 142 9.39 -3.80 1.17
CA CYS A 142 8.45 -3.14 0.26
C CYS A 142 9.16 -2.03 -0.52
N LEU A 143 9.88 -1.14 0.18
CA LEU A 143 10.57 0.00 -0.41
C LEU A 143 11.72 -0.44 -1.33
N THR A 144 12.50 -1.44 -0.94
CA THR A 144 13.58 -1.99 -1.78
C THR A 144 13.01 -2.63 -3.03
N HIS A 145 11.94 -3.41 -2.91
CA HIS A 145 11.30 -4.03 -4.07
C HIS A 145 10.79 -2.99 -5.06
N PHE A 146 10.20 -1.91 -4.56
CA PHE A 146 9.76 -0.77 -5.36
C PHE A 146 10.94 -0.05 -6.03
N LEU A 147 11.94 0.40 -5.27
CA LEU A 147 13.07 1.19 -5.76
C LEU A 147 13.99 0.42 -6.73
N CYS A 148 14.24 -0.86 -6.47
CA CYS A 148 15.07 -1.68 -7.37
C CYS A 148 14.44 -1.89 -8.75
N GLN A 149 13.13 -1.65 -8.90
CA GLN A 149 12.42 -1.80 -10.17
C GLN A 149 12.30 -0.48 -10.91
N ASP A 150 12.24 0.65 -10.22
CA ASP A 150 12.35 1.98 -10.84
C ASP A 150 13.71 2.20 -11.51
N LEU A 151 14.76 1.55 -11.00
CA LEU A 151 16.10 1.56 -11.60
C LEU A 151 16.19 0.73 -12.90
N GLU A 152 15.18 -0.10 -13.22
CA GLU A 152 15.19 -1.03 -14.35
C GLU A 152 14.32 -0.62 -15.57
N GLY A 153 13.61 0.52 -15.58
CA GLY A 153 12.88 0.93 -16.81
C GLY A 153 12.20 2.31 -16.81
N PRO A 154 11.98 2.92 -18.01
CA PRO A 154 11.47 4.28 -18.15
C PRO A 154 9.94 4.36 -18.04
N LEU A 155 9.49 5.55 -17.60
CA LEU A 155 8.10 6.02 -17.49
C LEU A 155 7.24 5.57 -18.69
N SER A 156 6.28 4.66 -18.46
CA SER A 156 5.19 4.42 -19.39
C SER A 156 3.90 5.01 -18.83
N GLU A 157 3.28 5.84 -19.65
CA GLU A 157 2.11 6.66 -19.33
C GLU A 157 0.90 5.78 -18.98
N CYS A 158 0.36 6.01 -17.78
CA CYS A 158 -0.90 5.41 -17.36
C CYS A 158 -2.04 6.08 -18.16
N SER A 159 -2.49 5.42 -19.23
CA SER A 159 -3.67 5.82 -20.00
C SER A 159 -4.93 5.47 -19.21
N CYS A 160 -5.48 6.45 -18.50
CA CYS A 160 -6.87 6.37 -18.02
C CYS A 160 -7.80 6.54 -19.24
N SER A 161 -8.33 5.43 -19.74
CA SER A 161 -9.41 5.44 -20.73
C SER A 161 -10.69 5.93 -20.05
N SER A 162 -11.10 7.16 -20.36
CA SER A 162 -12.44 7.65 -20.07
C SER A 162 -13.42 7.01 -21.06
N THR A 163 -14.38 6.24 -20.56
CA THR A 163 -15.66 5.98 -21.22
C THR A 163 -16.73 5.84 -20.14
#